data_AF-A0A821V394-F1
#
_entry.id   AF-A0A821V394-F1
#
_cell.length_a   1.000
_cell.length_b   1.000
_cell.length_c   1.000
_cell.angle_alpha   90.00
_cell.angle_beta   90.00
_cell.angle_gamma   90.00
#
_symmetry.space_group_name_H-M   'P 1'
#
loop_
_entity.id
_entity.type
_entity.pdbx_description
1 polymer ?
#
loop_
_entity_poly.entity_id
_entity_poly.type
_entity_poly.pdbx_seq_one_letter_code
_entity_poly.pdbx_strand_id
1 'polypeptide(L)'
;DELKQTVSIIVDLASVFDPDGVDIYFLNREPVFHVRNSEQLAPVFAIPPSGPTPIVPVFRRVLRDKQHEIEERKLLILLATDGVPTDDQGNRDIRSFKHVLKEERKPTNRISVTIIACTGTR
;
A
#
# COMPACT_ATOMS: atom_id res chain seq x y z
N ASP A 1 15.78 5.97 0.35
CA ASP A 1 15.23 7.32 0.51
C ASP A 1 14.12 7.68 -0.48
N GLU A 2 14.22 7.31 -1.75
CA GLU A 2 13.19 7.59 -2.77
C GLU A 2 11.78 7.13 -2.35
N LEU A 3 11.61 5.88 -1.91
CA LEU A 3 10.31 5.34 -1.48
C LEU A 3 9.65 6.20 -0.39
N LYS A 4 10.43 6.63 0.63
CA LYS A 4 9.93 7.45 1.73
C LYS A 4 9.48 8.82 1.22
N GLN A 5 10.28 9.43 0.33
CA GLN A 5 9.95 10.72 -0.27
C GLN A 5 8.70 10.62 -1.14
N THR A 6 8.59 9.59 -1.98
CA THR A 6 7.41 9.36 -2.83
C THR A 6 6.15 9.18 -1.99
N VAL A 7 6.18 8.36 -0.94
CA VAL A 7 5.03 8.16 -0.04
C VAL A 7 4.66 9.47 0.66
N SER A 8 5.64 10.26 1.10
CA SER A 8 5.39 11.55 1.77
C SER A 8 4.64 12.53 0.85
N ILE A 9 5.10 12.68 -0.40
CA ILE A 9 4.43 13.54 -1.40
C ILE A 9 3.02 13.05 -1.69
N ILE A 10 2.82 11.73 -1.84
CA ILE A 10 1.52 11.13 -2.10
C ILE A 10 0.55 11.42 -0.96
N VAL A 11 1.00 11.29 0.29
CA VAL A 11 0.16 11.50 1.48
C VAL A 11 -0.29 12.95 1.57
N ASP A 12 0.63 13.90 1.39
CA ASP A 12 0.29 15.33 1.43
C ASP A 12 -0.70 15.70 0.32
N LEU A 13 -0.53 15.13 -0.88
CA LEU A 13 -1.44 15.37 -1.99
C LEU A 13 -2.82 14.71 -1.77
N ALA A 14 -2.84 13.45 -1.37
CA ALA A 14 -4.07 12.68 -1.23
C ALA A 14 -4.96 13.21 -0.08
N SER A 15 -4.34 13.69 1.00
CA SER A 15 -5.05 14.27 2.15
C SER A 15 -5.78 15.57 1.83
N VAL A 16 -5.44 16.25 0.73
CA VAL A 16 -6.22 17.39 0.22
C VAL A 16 -7.57 16.95 -0.35
N PHE A 17 -7.65 15.72 -0.88
CA PHE A 17 -8.86 15.18 -1.49
C PHE A 17 -9.72 14.37 -0.51
N ASP A 18 -9.14 13.89 0.60
CA ASP A 18 -9.84 13.14 1.64
C ASP A 18 -9.57 13.75 3.02
N PRO A 19 -10.52 14.49 3.64
CA PRO A 19 -10.30 15.15 4.93
C PRO A 19 -10.11 14.16 6.09
N ASP A 20 -10.54 12.90 5.92
CA ASP A 20 -10.29 11.84 6.89
C ASP A 20 -8.84 11.32 6.81
N GLY A 21 -8.10 11.72 5.78
CA GLY A 21 -6.72 11.34 5.52
C GLY A 21 -6.61 10.04 4.71
N VAL A 22 -5.40 9.49 4.69
CA VAL A 22 -5.09 8.23 4.00
C VAL A 22 -4.62 7.17 4.98
N ASP A 23 -4.88 5.92 4.63
CA ASP A 23 -4.41 4.77 5.39
C ASP A 23 -3.19 4.14 4.73
N ILE A 24 -2.19 3.82 5.54
CA ILE A 24 -0.92 3.27 5.08
C ILE A 24 -0.78 1.86 5.64
N TYR A 25 -0.79 0.89 4.73
CA TYR A 25 -0.55 -0.51 5.03
C TYR A 25 0.91 -0.85 4.73
N PHE A 26 1.61 -1.36 5.74
CA PHE A 26 2.97 -1.86 5.58
C PHE A 26 2.96 -3.36 5.32
N LEU A 27 4.00 -3.85 4.64
CA LEU A 27 4.13 -5.28 4.35
C LEU A 27 4.47 -6.10 5.59
N ASN A 28 5.35 -5.58 6.45
CA ASN A 28 5.94 -6.35 7.56
C ASN A 28 5.70 -5.71 8.94
N ARG A 29 4.67 -4.87 9.08
CA ARG A 29 4.26 -4.26 10.36
C ARG A 29 2.82 -3.76 10.30
N GLU A 30 2.28 -3.34 11.44
CA GLU A 30 0.91 -2.82 11.53
C GLU A 30 0.69 -1.53 10.71
N PRO A 31 -0.52 -1.34 10.16
CA PRO A 31 -0.89 -0.15 9.41
C PRO A 31 -1.00 1.08 10.31
N VAL A 32 -0.95 2.24 9.67
CA VAL A 32 -1.24 3.54 10.28
C VAL A 32 -2.43 4.15 9.55
N PHE A 33 -3.43 4.58 10.30
CA PHE A 33 -4.71 5.06 9.76
C PHE A 33 -4.85 6.56 9.89
N HIS A 34 -5.69 7.16 9.03
CA HIS A 34 -6.06 8.58 9.05
C HIS A 34 -4.85 9.53 9.06
N VAL A 35 -3.85 9.20 8.24
CA VAL A 35 -2.67 10.05 8.03
C VAL A 35 -3.08 11.24 7.18
N ARG A 36 -2.95 12.45 7.72
CA ARG A 36 -3.38 13.70 7.08
C ARG A 36 -2.23 14.54 6.55
N ASN A 37 -1.00 14.22 6.94
CA ASN A 37 0.21 14.84 6.42
C ASN A 37 1.42 13.91 6.59
N SER A 38 2.47 14.19 5.82
CA SER A 38 3.70 13.40 5.79
C SER A 38 4.53 13.48 7.07
N GLU A 39 4.39 14.55 7.88
CA GLU A 39 5.11 14.68 9.16
C GLU A 39 4.73 13.56 10.13
N GLN A 40 3.47 13.09 10.09
CA GLN A 40 3.00 11.95 10.88
C GLN A 40 3.73 10.63 10.54
N LEU A 41 4.43 10.57 9.40
CA LEU A 41 5.17 9.38 8.95
C LEU A 41 6.63 9.37 9.37
N ALA A 42 7.18 10.49 9.82
CA ALA A 42 8.56 10.56 10.30
C ALA A 42 8.90 9.49 11.35
N PRO A 43 8.13 9.30 12.45
CA PRO A 43 8.44 8.26 13.43
C PRO A 43 8.27 6.85 12.85
N VAL A 44 7.33 6.68 11.91
CA VAL A 44 7.04 5.40 11.26
C VAL A 44 8.18 5.00 10.32
N PHE A 45 8.80 5.95 9.62
CA PHE A 45 9.93 5.72 8.73
C PHE A 45 11.29 5.68 9.43
N ALA A 46 11.35 5.99 10.73
CA ALA A 46 12.56 5.82 11.53
C ALA A 46 12.95 4.35 11.69
N ILE A 47 11.96 3.45 11.67
CA ILE A 47 12.17 2.00 11.65
C ILE A 47 12.30 1.56 10.19
N PRO A 48 13.47 1.06 9.75
CA PRO A 48 13.65 0.60 8.38
C PRO A 48 12.80 -0.64 8.09
N PRO A 49 12.36 -0.82 6.83
CA PRO A 49 11.70 -2.06 6.43
C PRO A 49 12.68 -3.24 6.55
N SER A 50 12.16 -4.41 6.90
CA SER A 50 12.92 -5.67 6.94
C SER A 50 12.00 -6.83 6.61
N GLY A 51 12.57 -7.96 6.18
CA GLY A 51 11.83 -9.18 5.87
C GLY A 51 11.43 -9.32 4.40
N PRO A 52 10.54 -10.28 4.08
CA PRO A 52 10.05 -10.55 2.72
C PRO A 52 9.15 -9.41 2.19
N THR A 53 8.61 -9.61 0.98
CA THR A 53 7.69 -8.68 0.31
C THR A 53 6.29 -9.31 0.16
N PRO A 54 5.56 -9.58 1.28
CA PRO A 54 4.29 -10.30 1.28
C PRO A 54 3.11 -9.43 0.79
N ILE A 55 3.16 -9.01 -0.47
CA ILE A 55 2.15 -8.12 -1.07
C ILE A 55 0.76 -8.77 -1.08
N VAL A 56 0.67 -10.07 -1.36
CA VAL A 56 -0.60 -10.80 -1.51
C VAL A 56 -1.47 -10.76 -0.23
N PRO A 57 -0.99 -11.19 0.95
CA PRO A 57 -1.80 -11.15 2.17
C PRO A 57 -2.16 -9.72 2.58
N VAL A 58 -1.24 -8.75 2.42
CA VAL A 58 -1.53 -7.35 2.74
C VAL A 58 -2.57 -6.74 1.79
N PHE A 59 -2.50 -7.04 0.49
CA PHE A 59 -3.49 -6.57 -0.47
C PHE A 59 -4.88 -7.12 -0.14
N ARG A 60 -4.99 -8.40 0.21
CA ARG A 60 -6.26 -9.00 0.66
C ARG A 60 -6.77 -8.36 1.95
N ARG A 61 -5.88 -8.04 2.89
CA ARG A 61 -6.22 -7.28 4.10
C ARG A 61 -6.82 -5.93 3.74
N VAL A 62 -6.21 -5.16 2.84
CA VAL A 62 -6.75 -3.87 2.38
C VAL A 62 -8.15 -4.01 1.77
N LEU A 63 -8.35 -4.98 0.88
CA LEU A 63 -9.66 -5.20 0.24
C LEU A 63 -10.76 -5.50 1.26
N ARG A 64 -10.46 -6.29 2.30
CA ARG A 64 -11.39 -6.63 3.37
C ARG A 64 -11.64 -5.44 4.29
N ASP A 65 -10.56 -4.81 4.77
CA ASP A 65 -10.63 -3.72 5.75
C ASP A 65 -11.31 -2.48 5.13
N LYS A 66 -11.29 -2.33 3.79
CA LYS A 66 -11.90 -1.23 3.04
C LYS A 66 -13.21 -1.56 2.33
N GLN A 67 -13.83 -2.69 2.66
CA GLN A 67 -15.05 -3.12 1.96
C GLN A 67 -16.17 -2.08 2.06
N HIS A 68 -16.37 -1.49 3.23
CA HIS A 68 -17.42 -0.47 3.44
C HIS A 68 -17.16 0.78 2.60
N GLU A 69 -15.94 1.30 2.62
CA GLU A 69 -15.55 2.48 1.85
C GLU A 69 -15.64 2.24 0.34
N ILE A 70 -15.38 1.02 -0.11
CA ILE A 70 -15.53 0.63 -1.52
C ILE A 70 -17.00 0.72 -1.95
N GLU A 71 -17.96 0.42 -1.07
CA GLU A 71 -19.38 0.54 -1.37
C GLU A 71 -19.81 2.01 -1.51
N GLU A 72 -19.28 2.89 -0.65
CA GLU A 72 -19.65 4.30 -0.58
C GLU A 72 -18.90 5.17 -1.62
N ARG A 73 -17.58 4.98 -1.74
CA ARG A 73 -16.70 5.79 -2.60
C ARG A 73 -15.71 4.94 -3.42
N LYS A 74 -14.96 5.58 -4.32
CA LYS A 74 -13.92 4.89 -5.09
C LYS A 74 -12.66 4.78 -4.23
N LEU A 75 -12.00 3.63 -4.28
CA LEU A 75 -10.74 3.37 -3.59
C LEU A 75 -9.56 3.45 -4.57
N LEU A 76 -8.55 4.24 -4.23
CA LEU A 76 -7.26 4.26 -4.92
C LEU A 76 -6.22 3.59 -4.04
N ILE A 77 -5.64 2.48 -4.52
CA ILE A 77 -4.56 1.77 -3.85
C ILE A 77 -3.25 2.11 -4.58
N LEU A 78 -2.32 2.71 -3.86
CA LEU A 78 -0.96 3.00 -4.34
C LEU A 78 0.00 2.00 -3.70
N LEU A 79 0.47 1.04 -4.49
CA LEU A 79 1.45 0.04 -4.04
C LEU A 79 2.85 0.53 -4.39
N ALA A 80 3.55 1.10 -3.42
CA ALA A 80 4.94 1.52 -3.58
C ALA A 80 5.90 0.45 -3.03
N THR A 81 6.80 -0.06 -3.86
CA THR A 81 7.73 -1.15 -3.50
C THR A 81 9.04 -1.05 -4.29
N ASP A 82 10.15 -1.43 -3.67
CA ASP A 82 11.47 -1.60 -4.32
C ASP A 82 11.81 -3.08 -4.59
N GLY A 83 10.95 -4.00 -4.14
CA GLY A 83 11.08 -5.44 -4.32
C GLY A 83 9.95 -6.07 -5.14
N VAL A 84 10.16 -7.33 -5.52
CA VAL A 84 9.13 -8.17 -6.17
C VAL A 84 8.25 -8.86 -5.12
N PRO A 85 6.98 -9.18 -5.42
CA PRO A 85 6.13 -9.96 -4.50
C PRO A 85 6.78 -11.28 -4.10
N THR A 86 6.74 -11.61 -2.81
CA THR A 86 7.20 -12.90 -2.28
C THR A 86 6.18 -13.51 -1.33
N ASP A 87 6.33 -14.81 -1.06
CA ASP A 87 5.70 -15.47 0.08
C ASP A 87 6.48 -15.17 1.39
N ASP A 88 6.02 -15.75 2.50
CA ASP A 88 6.62 -15.59 3.82
C ASP A 88 8.03 -16.20 3.93
N GLN A 89 8.40 -17.07 2.98
CA GLN A 89 9.73 -17.68 2.89
C GLN A 89 10.66 -16.89 1.94
N GLY A 90 10.19 -15.80 1.35
CA GLY A 90 10.95 -14.97 0.41
C GLY A 90 10.99 -15.51 -1.03
N ASN A 91 10.23 -16.56 -1.35
CA ASN A 91 10.13 -17.04 -2.73
C ASN A 91 9.21 -16.13 -3.54
N ARG A 92 9.56 -15.89 -4.81
CA ARG A 92 8.78 -15.02 -5.71
C ARG A 92 7.36 -15.54 -5.90
N ASP A 93 6.37 -14.69 -5.64
CA ASP A 93 4.94 -15.02 -5.72
C ASP A 93 4.15 -14.08 -6.66
N ILE A 94 4.67 -13.91 -7.86
CA ILE A 94 4.05 -13.04 -8.89
C ILE A 94 2.71 -13.60 -9.37
N ARG A 95 2.56 -14.93 -9.38
CA ARG A 95 1.34 -15.60 -9.86
C ARG A 95 0.14 -15.28 -8.97
N SER A 96 0.30 -15.42 -7.65
CA SER A 96 -0.77 -15.08 -6.71
C SER A 96 -1.07 -13.59 -6.72
N PHE A 97 -0.05 -12.74 -6.82
CA PHE A 97 -0.28 -11.29 -6.94
C PHE A 97 -1.11 -10.94 -8.20
N LYS A 98 -0.78 -11.55 -9.34
CA LYS A 98 -1.57 -11.40 -10.58
C LYS A 98 -3.01 -11.90 -10.41
N HIS A 99 -3.20 -13.00 -9.69
CA HIS A 99 -4.53 -13.55 -9.41
C HIS A 99 -5.36 -12.58 -8.56
N VAL A 100 -4.80 -12.03 -7.47
CA VAL A 100 -5.50 -11.04 -6.63
C VAL A 100 -5.93 -9.82 -7.43
N LEU A 101 -5.04 -9.26 -8.27
CA LEU A 101 -5.34 -8.06 -9.07
C LEU A 101 -6.46 -8.26 -10.10
N LYS A 102 -6.61 -9.47 -10.63
CA LYS A 102 -7.53 -9.80 -11.73
C LYS A 102 -8.84 -10.41 -11.24
N GLU A 103 -8.76 -11.31 -10.27
CA GLU A 103 -9.88 -12.19 -9.90
C GLU A 103 -10.52 -11.81 -8.55
N GLU A 104 -9.73 -11.29 -7.60
CA GLU A 104 -10.19 -10.97 -6.24
C GLU A 104 -10.52 -9.49 -6.04
N ARG A 105 -9.79 -8.58 -6.70
CA ARG A 105 -10.05 -7.13 -6.66
C ARG A 105 -11.40 -6.80 -7.29
N LYS A 106 -12.45 -6.77 -6.49
CA LYS A 106 -13.83 -6.48 -6.93
C LYS A 106 -14.51 -5.46 -5.98
N PRO A 107 -15.35 -4.57 -6.51
CA PRO A 107 -15.67 -4.38 -7.93
C PRO A 107 -14.58 -3.58 -8.65
N THR A 108 -14.20 -4.03 -9.86
CA THR A 108 -13.03 -3.52 -10.60
C THR A 108 -13.15 -2.07 -11.06
N ASN A 109 -14.38 -1.55 -11.19
CA ASN A 109 -14.68 -0.17 -11.60
C ASN A 109 -14.62 0.85 -10.43
N ARG A 110 -14.49 0.38 -9.20
CA ARG A 110 -14.40 1.25 -8.01
C ARG A 110 -13.04 1.20 -7.31
N ILE A 111 -12.22 0.19 -7.61
CA ILE A 111 -10.90 0.01 -7.00
C ILE A 111 -9.84 0.23 -8.06
N SER A 112 -9.12 1.34 -8.01
CA SER A 112 -7.95 1.59 -8.87
C SER A 112 -6.67 1.16 -8.16
N VAL A 113 -5.74 0.55 -8.88
CA VAL A 113 -4.44 0.14 -8.33
C VAL A 113 -3.34 0.71 -9.21
N THR A 114 -2.41 1.44 -8.60
CA THR A 114 -1.17 1.90 -9.24
C THR A 114 0.00 1.28 -8.52
N ILE A 115 0.89 0.64 -9.29
CA ILE A 115 2.14 0.07 -8.77
C ILE A 115 3.27 1.05 -9.06
N ILE A 116 3.97 1.47 -8.02
CA ILE A 116 5.08 2.40 -8.07
C ILE A 116 6.33 1.61 -7.70
N ALA A 117 7.14 1.28 -8.71
CA ALA A 117 8.43 0.66 -8.49
C ALA A 117 9.44 1.75 -8.11
N CYS A 118 9.95 1.70 -6.90
CA CYS A 118 10.96 2.63 -6.40
C CYS A 118 12.35 2.00 -6.49
N THR A 119 13.40 2.81 -6.65
CA THR A 119 14.77 2.34 -6.52
C THR A 119 15.23 2.51 -5.08
N GLY A 120 15.62 1.40 -4.44
CA GLY A 120 16.36 1.46 -3.20
C GLY A 120 17.82 1.79 -3.49
N THR A 121 18.27 3.00 -3.16
CA THR A 121 19.71 3.22 -2.95
C THR A 121 20.10 2.42 -1.71
N ARG A 122 20.74 1.27 -1.91
CA ARG A 122 21.38 0.50 -0.84
C ARG A 122 22.45 1.33 -0.15
#